data_AF-A0AAP4Y2P2-F1
#
_entry.id   AF-A0AAP4Y2P2-F1
#
_cell.length_a   1.000
_cell.length_b   1.000
_cell.length_c   1.000
_cell.angle_alpha   90.00
_cell.angle_beta   90.00
_cell.angle_gamma   90.00
#
_symmetry.space_group_name_H-M   'P 1'
#
loop_
_entity.id
_entity.type
_entity.pdbx_description
1 polymer ?
#
loop_
_entity_poly.entity_id
_entity_poly.type
_entity_poly.pdbx_seq_one_letter_code
_entity_poly.pdbx_strand_id
1 'polypeptide(L)' 'MTQDDNLGPLLDLEQAAELEERDRARPIPGGEPECPACGAPMVRRVERHPYPRGGSSPFRVRLVCTAEDCRRWTVYDW' A
#
# COMPACT_ATOMS: atom_id res chain seq x y z
N MET A 1 20.34 1.91 -0.86
CA MET A 1 19.41 2.85 -0.21
C MET A 1 18.02 2.27 -0.40
N THR A 2 17.50 1.63 0.65
CA THR A 2 16.17 1.00 0.63
C THR A 2 15.12 2.10 0.51
N GLN A 3 14.14 1.90 -0.38
CA GLN A 3 13.13 2.89 -0.80
C GLN A 3 12.18 3.35 0.33
N ASP A 4 12.43 2.91 1.56
CA ASP A 4 11.60 3.07 2.77
C ASP A 4 11.99 4.29 3.63
N ASP A 5 13.12 4.96 3.38
CA ASP A 5 13.61 6.10 4.19
C ASP A 5 12.71 7.36 4.13
N ASN A 6 11.66 7.32 3.31
CA ASN A 6 10.75 8.42 3.02
C ASN A 6 9.27 8.05 3.24
N LEU A 7 8.99 7.12 4.14
CA LEU A 7 7.62 6.75 4.50
C LEU A 7 7.23 7.35 5.86
N GLY A 8 5.94 7.65 6.00
CA GLY A 8 5.33 8.00 7.27
C GLY A 8 5.02 6.75 8.11
N PRO A 9 4.22 6.88 9.20
CA PRO A 9 3.88 5.73 10.03
C PRO A 9 3.04 4.71 9.24
N LEU A 10 3.24 3.42 9.55
CA LEU A 10 2.40 2.34 9.04
C LEU A 10 0.94 2.58 9.47
N LEU A 11 -0.01 2.29 8.59
CA LEU A 11 -1.42 2.24 8.96
C LEU A 11 -1.66 1.19 10.04
N ASP A 12 -2.66 1.40 10.88
CA ASP A 12 -3.09 0.36 11.81
C ASP A 12 -3.70 -0.84 11.03
N LEU A 13 -3.86 -1.97 11.72
CA LEU A 13 -4.26 -3.23 11.09
C LEU A 13 -5.66 -3.16 10.48
N GLU A 14 -6.58 -2.43 11.12
CA GLU A 14 -7.96 -2.30 10.66
C GLU A 14 -8.02 -1.43 9.39
N GLN A 15 -7.37 -0.27 9.43
CA GLN A 15 -7.20 0.63 8.29
C GLN A 15 -6.52 -0.07 7.11
N ALA A 16 -5.45 -0.83 7.38
CA ALA A 16 -4.74 -1.58 6.37
C ALA A 16 -5.62 -2.63 5.68
N ALA A 17 -6.41 -3.37 6.46
CA ALA A 17 -7.29 -4.43 5.94
C ALA A 17 -8.43 -3.87 5.08
N GLU A 18 -9.10 -2.81 5.53
CA GLU A 18 -10.15 -2.16 4.74
C GLU A 18 -9.59 -1.62 3.41
N LEU A 19 -8.42 -0.99 3.46
CA LEU A 19 -7.78 -0.43 2.29
C LEU A 19 -7.35 -1.51 1.28
N GLU A 20 -6.82 -2.62 1.79
CA GLU A 20 -6.49 -3.79 0.98
C GLU A 20 -7.72 -4.36 0.28
N GLU A 21 -8.83 -4.56 1.00
CA GLU A 21 -10.08 -5.05 0.40
C GLU A 21 -10.56 -4.12 -0.72
N ARG A 22 -10.50 -2.81 -0.48
CA ARG A 22 -10.89 -1.79 -1.47
C ARG A 22 -9.98 -1.79 -2.70
N ASP A 23 -8.66 -1.88 -2.54
CA ASP A 23 -7.72 -1.95 -3.68
C ASP A 23 -7.90 -3.25 -4.47
N ARG A 24 -8.04 -4.39 -3.79
CA ARG A 24 -8.29 -5.69 -4.42
C ARG A 24 -9.59 -5.69 -5.24
N ALA A 25 -10.63 -5.00 -4.77
CA ALA A 25 -11.89 -4.88 -5.50
C ALA A 25 -11.79 -3.98 -6.74
N ARG A 26 -10.79 -3.08 -6.81
CA ARG A 26 -10.62 -2.10 -7.90
C ARG A 26 -9.15 -1.97 -8.33
N PRO A 27 -8.55 -3.02 -8.92
CA PRO A 27 -7.10 -3.05 -9.18
C PRO A 27 -6.65 -2.25 -10.41
N ILE A 28 -7.51 -1.40 -10.96
CA ILE A 28 -7.29 -0.64 -12.21
C ILE A 28 -6.84 0.80 -11.93
N PRO A 29 -6.01 1.40 -12.82
CA PRO A 29 -5.58 2.79 -12.70
C PRO A 29 -6.76 3.78 -12.64
N GLY A 30 -6.68 4.78 -11.76
CA GLY A 30 -7.73 5.80 -11.56
C GLY A 30 -8.76 5.49 -10.47
N GLY A 31 -8.58 4.38 -9.74
CA GLY A 31 -9.37 4.01 -8.56
C GLY A 31 -8.56 4.01 -7.26
N GLU A 32 -7.50 4.83 -7.18
CA GLU A 32 -6.60 4.87 -6.03
C GLU A 32 -7.36 5.13 -4.73
N PRO A 33 -7.16 4.30 -3.70
CA PRO A 33 -7.87 4.47 -2.46
C PRO A 33 -7.38 5.71 -1.72
N GLU A 34 -8.25 6.29 -0.89
CA GLU A 34 -7.92 7.46 -0.07
C GLU A 34 -7.22 7.03 1.21
N CYS A 35 -6.27 7.85 1.67
CA CYS A 35 -5.57 7.64 2.93
C CYS A 35 -6.54 7.84 4.10
N PRO A 36 -6.73 6.86 4.99
CA PRO A 36 -7.69 6.95 6.09
C PRO A 36 -7.31 8.01 7.13
N ALA A 37 -6.06 8.49 7.11
CA ALA A 37 -5.57 9.48 8.05
C ALA A 37 -5.84 10.93 7.62
N CYS A 38 -5.80 11.21 6.33
CA CYS A 38 -5.81 12.58 5.81
C CYS A 38 -6.63 12.78 4.53
N GLY A 39 -7.26 11.72 4.01
CA GLY A 39 -8.11 11.75 2.80
C GLY A 39 -7.35 11.91 1.47
N ALA A 40 -6.05 12.15 1.49
CA ALA A 40 -5.26 12.28 0.26
C ALA A 40 -5.18 10.93 -0.49
N PRO A 41 -5.07 10.92 -1.82
CA PRO A 41 -5.00 9.67 -2.58
C PRO A 41 -3.73 8.88 -2.23
N MET A 42 -3.81 7.55 -2.34
CA MET A 42 -2.68 6.66 -2.13
C MET A 42 -2.21 6.04 -3.45
N VAL A 43 -0.91 6.10 -3.71
CA VAL A 43 -0.32 5.48 -4.89
C VAL A 43 -0.05 4.01 -4.65
N ARG A 44 -0.38 3.19 -5.65
CA ARG A 44 -0.15 1.75 -5.66
C ARG A 44 1.19 1.40 -6.30
N ARG A 45 2.04 0.69 -5.55
CA ARG A 45 3.33 0.18 -6.03
C ARG A 45 3.36 -1.34 -5.94
N VAL A 46 3.53 -2.00 -7.08
CA VAL A 46 3.73 -3.46 -7.12
C VAL A 46 5.22 -3.74 -7.05
N GLU A 47 5.63 -4.51 -6.06
CA GLU A 47 7.02 -4.82 -5.77
C GLU A 47 7.21 -6.34 -5.71
N ARG A 48 8.43 -6.81 -5.98
CA ARG A 48 8.75 -8.22 -5.69
C ARG A 48 8.78 -8.44 -4.19
N HIS A 49 8.21 -9.55 -3.74
CA HIS A 49 8.29 -9.94 -2.35
C HIS A 49 9.77 -10.19 -1.96
N PRO A 50 10.25 -9.68 -0.81
CA PRO A 50 11.67 -9.76 -0.43
C PRO A 50 12.14 -11.19 -0.14
N TYR A 51 11.22 -12.10 0.18
CA TYR A 51 11.51 -13.50 0.44
C TYR A 51 10.92 -14.40 -0.64
N PRO A 52 11.58 -15.50 -1.03
CA PRO A 52 11.03 -16.49 -1.96
C PRO A 52 9.73 -17.06 -1.43
N ARG A 53 8.68 -17.05 -2.24
CA ARG A 53 7.35 -17.55 -1.87
C ARG A 53 7.09 -18.80 -2.68
N GLY A 54 6.90 -19.94 -2.01
CA GLY A 54 6.58 -21.22 -2.65
C GLY A 54 5.09 -21.40 -3.03
N GLY A 55 4.31 -20.30 -3.00
CA GLY A 55 2.85 -20.28 -3.17
C GLY A 55 2.40 -19.05 -3.99
N SER A 56 1.35 -18.35 -3.51
CA SER A 56 0.71 -17.14 -4.09
C SER A 56 1.69 -16.13 -4.68
N SER A 57 1.19 -15.24 -5.56
CA SER A 57 2.00 -14.46 -6.49
C SER A 57 3.30 -13.88 -5.88
N PRO A 58 4.40 -13.82 -6.64
CA PRO A 58 5.70 -13.38 -6.12
C PRO A 58 5.76 -11.88 -5.82
N PHE A 59 4.63 -11.19 -5.87
CA PHE A 59 4.51 -9.75 -5.74
C PHE A 59 3.78 -9.36 -4.46
N ARG A 60 4.11 -8.17 -3.98
CA ARG A 60 3.36 -7.46 -2.94
C ARG A 60 2.94 -6.11 -3.46
N VAL A 61 1.87 -5.58 -2.91
CA VAL A 61 1.38 -4.24 -3.19
C VAL A 61 1.68 -3.37 -1.99
N ARG A 62 2.37 -2.25 -2.21
CA ARG A 62 2.55 -1.18 -1.24
C ARG A 62 1.68 0.00 -1.65
N LEU A 63 0.81 0.43 -0.75
CA LEU A 63 0.02 1.65 -0.89
C LEU A 63 0.68 2.75 -0.06
N VAL A 64 0.94 3.91 -0.67
CA VAL A 64 1.59 5.05 0.01
C VAL A 64 0.79 6.31 -0.19
N CYS A 65 0.47 7.01 0.89
CA CYS A 65 -0.19 8.31 0.84
C CYS A 65 0.67 9.34 0.11
N THR A 66 0.06 10.06 -0.84
CA THR A 66 0.72 11.09 -1.65
C THR A 66 1.05 12.36 -0.90
N ALA A 67 0.32 12.68 0.17
CA ALA A 67 0.61 13.86 0.98
C ALA A 67 1.95 13.71 1.71
N GLU A 68 2.88 14.64 1.44
CA GLU A 68 4.28 14.59 1.94
C GLU A 68 4.38 14.66 3.47
N ASP A 69 3.44 15.36 4.13
CA ASP A 69 3.39 15.46 5.59
C ASP A 69 2.77 14.20 6.25
N CYS A 70 2.04 13.38 5.48
CA CYS A 70 1.38 12.19 6.00
C CYS A 70 2.21 10.93 5.72
N ARG A 71 2.42 10.64 4.42
CA ARG A 71 3.12 9.46 3.88
C ARG A 71 2.81 8.13 4.57
N ARG A 72 1.64 7.99 5.20
CA ARG A 72 1.19 6.72 5.76
C ARG A 72 1.08 5.68 4.67
N TRP A 73 1.32 4.44 5.06
CA TRP A 73 1.42 3.36 4.10
C TRP A 73 0.96 2.04 4.66
N THR A 74 0.64 1.13 3.77
CA THR A 74 0.41 -0.28 4.07
C THR A 74 1.03 -1.14 2.98
N VAL A 75 1.22 -2.41 3.26
CA VAL A 75 1.70 -3.40 2.30
C VAL A 75 0.96 -4.71 2.54
N TYR A 76 0.56 -5.35 1.45
CA TYR A 76 -0.05 -6.67 1.48
C TYR A 76 0.39 -7.49 0.29
N ASP A 77 0.14 -8.79 0.36
CA ASP A 77 0.56 -9.72 -0.67
C ASP A 77 -0.48 -9.85 -1.79
N TRP A 78 -0.01 -9.83 -3.03
CA TRP A 78 -0.86 -9.97 -4.21
C TRP A 78 -1.12 -11.45 -4.55
#